data_AF-A0A6J4MQ64-F1
#
_entry.id   AF-A0A6J4MQ64-F1
#
_cell.length_a   1.000
_cell.length_b   1.000
_cell.length_c   1.000
_cell.angle_alpha   90.00
_cell.angle_beta   90.00
_cell.angle_gamma   90.00
#
_symmetry.space_group_name_H-M   'P 1'
#
loop_
_entity.id
_entity.type
_entity.pdbx_description
1 polymer ?
#
loop_
_entity_poly.entity_id
_entity_poly.type
_entity_poly.pdbx_seq_one_letter_code
_entity_poly.pdbx_strand_id
1 'polypeptide(L)'
;MRGRKWGAWQGALAMAVLGSQELLILKFDAAGTLLRTFKPAVLDGDQGRLRSAVMGPDNNLYLTTSNNQDADRILRVVPRA
;
A
#
# COMPACT_ATOMS: atom_id res chain seq x y z
N MET A 1 -4.49 0.60 -7.51
CA MET A 1 -3.60 -0.54 -7.78
C MET A 1 -3.89 -0.99 -9.18
N ARG A 2 -2.85 -1.13 -9.98
CA ARG A 2 -2.96 -1.45 -11.40
C ARG A 2 -2.73 -2.93 -11.64
N GLY A 3 -3.52 -3.53 -12.52
CA GLY A 3 -3.35 -4.91 -13.00
C GLY A 3 -4.28 -5.94 -12.34
N ARG A 4 -4.68 -6.95 -13.13
CA ARG A 4 -5.63 -8.01 -12.74
C ARG A 4 -5.19 -8.85 -11.54
N LYS A 5 -3.88 -8.95 -11.29
CA LYS A 5 -3.31 -9.71 -10.17
C LYS A 5 -3.84 -9.28 -8.80
N TRP A 6 -4.29 -8.03 -8.67
CA TRP A 6 -4.79 -7.47 -7.41
C TRP A 6 -6.24 -7.88 -7.09
N GLY A 7 -6.92 -8.60 -8.00
CA GLY A 7 -8.28 -9.13 -7.77
C GLY A 7 -9.24 -8.05 -7.28
N ALA A 8 -9.82 -8.27 -6.09
CA ALA A 8 -10.77 -7.35 -5.46
C ALA A 8 -10.20 -5.92 -5.23
N TRP A 9 -8.87 -5.78 -5.19
CA TRP A 9 -8.16 -4.51 -4.98
C TRP A 9 -7.72 -3.83 -6.27
N GLN A 10 -8.00 -4.40 -7.45
CA GLN A 10 -7.80 -3.70 -8.71
C GLN A 10 -8.59 -2.37 -8.69
N GLY A 11 -7.91 -1.27 -9.01
CA GLY A 11 -8.48 0.08 -8.98
C GLY A 11 -8.44 0.78 -7.61
N ALA A 12 -8.13 0.09 -6.51
CA ALA A 12 -8.08 0.70 -5.18
C ALA A 12 -6.89 1.67 -4.99
N LEU A 13 -7.03 2.72 -4.20
CA LEU A 13 -5.91 3.60 -3.81
C LEU A 13 -5.11 2.94 -2.68
N ALA A 14 -3.78 2.96 -2.79
CA ALA A 14 -2.87 2.55 -1.72
C ALA A 14 -2.24 3.80 -1.11
N MET A 15 -2.29 3.93 0.22
CA MET A 15 -1.84 5.10 0.95
C MET A 15 -0.92 4.67 2.09
N ALA A 16 0.35 5.07 2.01
CA ALA A 16 1.31 4.90 3.08
C ALA A 16 1.05 5.96 4.17
N VAL A 17 0.96 5.53 5.42
CA VAL A 17 0.72 6.43 6.55
C VAL A 17 1.94 6.42 7.47
N LEU A 18 2.60 7.59 7.57
CA LEU A 18 3.85 7.69 8.33
C LEU A 18 3.65 7.54 9.83
N GLY A 19 2.67 8.25 10.40
CA GLY A 19 2.49 8.37 11.85
C GLY A 19 2.00 7.09 12.51
N SER A 20 1.00 6.45 11.92
CA SER A 20 0.42 5.18 12.40
C SER A 20 1.14 3.94 11.84
N GLN A 21 2.20 4.12 11.05
CA GLN A 21 3.06 3.02 10.56
C GLN A 21 2.27 1.92 9.82
N GLU A 22 1.32 2.32 8.97
CA GLU A 22 0.42 1.39 8.31
C GLU A 22 0.21 1.70 6.83
N LEU A 23 -0.22 0.68 6.07
CA LEU A 23 -0.73 0.84 4.72
C LEU A 23 -2.26 0.81 4.74
N LEU A 24 -2.90 1.86 4.20
CA LEU A 24 -4.33 1.86 3.93
C LEU A 24 -4.59 1.55 2.46
N ILE A 25 -5.56 0.66 2.22
CA ILE A 25 -6.10 0.36 0.90
C ILE A 25 -7.54 0.84 0.85
N LEU A 26 -7.81 1.82 0.00
CA LEU A 26 -9.09 2.52 -0.10
C LEU A 26 -9.75 2.19 -1.43
N LYS A 27 -10.99 1.72 -1.42
CA LYS A 27 -11.77 1.45 -2.63
C LYS A 27 -12.89 2.47 -2.76
N PHE A 28 -12.96 3.09 -3.93
CA PHE A 28 -13.98 4.08 -4.27
C PHE A 28 -14.90 3.54 -5.36
N ASP A 29 -16.13 4.04 -5.42
CA ASP A 29 -16.98 3.89 -6.60
C ASP A 29 -16.56 4.86 -7.73
N ALA A 30 -17.29 4.82 -8.84
CA ALA A 30 -17.03 5.70 -9.98
C ALA A 30 -17.33 7.18 -9.71
N ALA A 31 -18.15 7.49 -8.70
CA ALA A 31 -18.46 8.86 -8.28
C ALA A 31 -17.45 9.40 -7.24
N GLY A 32 -16.52 8.56 -6.76
CA GLY A 32 -15.53 8.93 -5.75
C GLY A 32 -15.99 8.69 -4.31
N THR A 33 -17.10 7.97 -4.09
CA THR A 33 -17.57 7.59 -2.75
C THR A 33 -16.69 6.48 -2.19
N LEU A 34 -16.21 6.62 -0.96
CA LEU A 34 -15.44 5.58 -0.28
C LEU A 34 -16.35 4.39 0.05
N LEU A 35 -16.04 3.22 -0.52
CA LEU A 35 -16.77 1.98 -0.30
C LEU A 35 -16.12 1.10 0.76
N ARG A 36 -14.78 1.08 0.83
CA ARG A 36 -14.04 0.19 1.73
C ARG A 36 -12.68 0.76 2.08
N THR A 37 -12.31 0.61 3.36
CA THR A 37 -10.94 0.75 3.85
C THR A 37 -10.45 -0.61 4.32
N PHE A 38 -9.21 -0.96 3.99
CA PHE A 38 -8.58 -2.17 4.47
C PHE A 38 -7.13 -1.92 4.85
N LYS A 39 -6.72 -2.53 5.96
CA LYS A 39 -5.35 -2.49 6.48
C LYS A 39 -4.74 -3.90 6.41
N PRO A 40 -3.71 -4.13 5.59
CA PRO A 40 -2.99 -5.39 5.59
C PRO A 40 -2.21 -5.56 6.89
N ALA A 41 -2.48 -6.64 7.64
CA ALA A 41 -1.84 -6.91 8.93
C ALA A 41 -0.29 -6.98 8.84
N VAL A 42 0.26 -7.52 7.74
CA VAL A 42 1.71 -7.64 7.51
C VAL A 42 2.44 -6.29 7.31
N LEU A 43 1.68 -5.20 7.22
CA LEU A 43 2.20 -3.84 7.07
C LEU A 43 1.67 -2.93 8.19
N ASP A 44 1.19 -3.50 9.30
CA ASP A 44 0.68 -2.77 10.45
C ASP A 44 1.75 -2.74 11.54
N GLY A 45 2.60 -1.71 11.54
CA GLY A 45 3.72 -1.55 12.48
C GLY A 45 4.97 -2.38 12.17
N ASP A 46 4.84 -3.52 11.48
CA ASP A 46 5.94 -4.47 11.22
C ASP A 46 7.14 -3.89 10.47
N GLN A 47 6.92 -2.87 9.63
CA GLN A 47 7.95 -2.25 8.79
C GLN A 47 8.35 -0.85 9.26
N GLY A 48 7.80 -0.39 10.40
CA GLY A 48 7.92 0.98 10.86
C GLY A 48 7.18 1.97 9.95
N ARG A 49 7.74 3.18 9.81
CA ARG A 49 7.09 4.30 9.13
C ARG A 49 7.08 4.09 7.62
N LEU A 50 5.90 4.08 7.00
CA LEU A 50 5.73 4.01 5.55
C LEU A 50 5.55 5.41 4.97
N ARG A 51 6.27 5.77 3.90
CA ARG A 51 6.29 7.14 3.34
C ARG A 51 5.68 7.26 1.95
N SER A 52 6.12 6.47 0.99
CA SER A 52 5.61 6.55 -0.39
C SER A 52 5.01 5.22 -0.82
N ALA A 53 3.99 5.27 -1.66
CA ALA A 53 3.34 4.12 -2.26
C ALA A 53 3.20 4.36 -3.76
N VAL A 54 3.86 3.54 -4.58
CA VAL A 54 3.89 3.70 -6.05
C VAL A 54 3.69 2.38 -6.77
N MET A 55 2.99 2.41 -7.90
CA MET A 55 2.87 1.24 -8.77
C MET A 55 4.11 1.13 -9.66
N GLY A 56 4.75 -0.02 -9.65
CA GLY A 56 5.84 -0.35 -10.57
C GLY A 56 5.36 -0.67 -11.99
N PRO A 57 6.28 -0.75 -12.97
CA PRO A 57 5.98 -1.17 -14.33
C PRO A 57 5.51 -2.64 -14.39
N ASP A 58 5.90 -3.45 -13.42
CA ASP A 58 5.51 -4.85 -13.23
C ASP A 58 4.11 -5.02 -12.59
N ASN A 59 3.38 -3.92 -12.38
CA ASN A 59 2.09 -3.88 -11.68
C ASN A 59 2.16 -4.36 -10.22
N ASN A 60 3.34 -4.37 -9.58
CA ASN A 60 3.46 -4.54 -8.14
C ASN A 60 3.44 -3.18 -7.43
N LEU A 61 3.11 -3.19 -6.13
CA LEU A 61 3.12 -1.99 -5.31
C LEU A 61 4.49 -1.91 -4.63
N TYR A 62 5.12 -0.74 -4.70
CA TYR A 62 6.38 -0.47 -4.03
C TYR A 62 6.18 0.58 -2.94
N LEU A 63 6.72 0.30 -1.77
CA LEU A 63 6.68 1.19 -0.62
C LEU A 63 8.10 1.63 -0.24
N THR A 64 8.24 2.88 0.21
CA THR A 64 9.46 3.33 0.91
C THR A 64 9.18 3.46 2.40
N THR A 65 10.17 3.13 3.23
CA THR A 65 10.13 3.41 4.67
C THR A 65 10.79 4.74 5.01
N SER A 66 10.65 5.19 6.26
CA SER A 66 11.32 6.39 6.81
C SER A 66 11.71 6.20 8.28
N ASN A 67 12.61 5.26 8.57
CA ASN A 67 12.93 4.73 9.90
C ASN A 67 14.21 5.32 10.55
N ASN A 68 14.82 6.36 9.96
CA ASN A 68 16.10 6.97 10.41
C ASN A 68 17.30 6.00 10.34
N GLN A 69 18.51 6.54 10.59
CA GLN A 69 19.79 5.78 10.73
C GLN A 69 20.06 4.79 9.59
N ASP A 70 19.81 5.20 8.33
CA ASP A 70 20.03 4.39 7.13
C ASP A 70 19.32 3.03 7.11
N ALA A 71 18.30 2.84 7.95
CA ALA A 71 17.51 1.61 8.03
C ALA A 71 16.39 1.53 6.96
N ASP A 72 16.39 2.47 6.01
CA ASP A 72 15.30 2.60 5.04
C ASP A 72 15.34 1.54 3.94
N ARG A 73 14.16 1.07 3.58
CA ARG A 73 13.96 -0.04 2.65
C ARG A 73 12.95 0.34 1.58
N ILE A 74 13.14 -0.29 0.41
CA ILE A 74 12.10 -0.38 -0.61
C ILE A 74 11.45 -1.76 -0.47
N LEU A 75 10.14 -1.77 -0.21
CA LEU A 75 9.37 -2.99 -0.06
C LEU A 75 8.57 -3.25 -1.33
N ARG A 76 8.68 -4.46 -1.88
CA ARG A 76 7.80 -4.93 -2.96
C ARG A 76 6.63 -5.70 -2.37
N VAL A 77 5.43 -5.17 -2.53
CA VAL A 77 4.17 -5.76 -2.06
C VAL A 77 3.48 -6.44 -3.23
N VAL A 78 3.10 -7.70 -3.02
CA VAL A 78 2.39 -8.54 -4.00
C VAL A 78 1.14 -9.15 -3.36
N PRO A 79 0.05 -9.31 -4.11
CA PRO A 79 -1.11 -10.06 -3.64
C PRO A 79 -0.75 -11.53 -3.47
N ARG A 80 -1.24 -12.16 -2.41
CA ARG A 80 -1.16 -13.61 -2.22
C ARG A 80 -2.31 -14.26 -2.99
N ALA A 81 -2.03 -15.39 -3.65
CA ALA A 81 -3.03 -16.20 -4.32
C ALA A 81 -4.00 -16.84 -3.32
#